data_AF-A0A510PKH4-F1
#
_entry.id   AF-A0A510PKH4-F1
#
_cell.length_a   1.000
_cell.length_b   1.000
_cell.length_c   1.000
_cell.angle_alpha   90.00
_cell.angle_beta   90.00
_cell.angle_gamma   90.00
#
_symmetry.space_group_name_H-M   'P 1'
#
loop_
_entity.id
_entity.type
_entity.pdbx_description
1 polymer ?
#
loop_
_entity_poly.entity_id
_entity_poly.type
_entity_poly.pdbx_seq_one_letter_code
_entity_poly.pdbx_strand_id
1 'polypeptide(L)'
;MYLLGRDVGWLGQKALWSYLENQDLSLYSFESSDIQRMRFLMEQYRDVPMDLADASLVAAAEALNQRLIFTLDTDFYIYRFQGKLSFEVIP
;
A
#
# COMPACT_ATOMS: atom_id res chain seq x y z
N MET A 1 -8.99 5.54 -7.17
CA MET A 1 -9.82 6.24 -8.18
C MET A 1 -9.70 7.76 -8.14
N TYR A 2 -9.61 8.42 -6.98
CA TYR A 2 -9.58 9.89 -6.88
C TYR A 2 -8.44 10.55 -7.69
N LEU A 3 -7.18 10.14 -7.50
CA LEU A 3 -6.02 10.75 -8.16
C LEU A 3 -6.12 10.72 -9.70
N LEU A 4 -6.47 9.55 -10.26
CA LEU A 4 -6.70 9.42 -11.70
C LEU A 4 -7.84 10.29 -12.20
N GLY A 5 -8.90 10.46 -11.41
CA GLY A 5 -10.00 11.37 -11.73
C GLY A 5 -9.58 12.84 -11.72
N ARG A 6 -8.74 13.23 -10.75
CA ARG A 6 -8.20 14.59 -10.63
C ARG A 6 -7.26 14.95 -11.79
N ASP A 7 -6.34 14.06 -12.12
CA ASP A 7 -5.21 14.39 -13.01
C ASP A 7 -5.43 13.96 -14.47
N VAL A 8 -6.25 12.93 -14.71
CA VAL A 8 -6.49 12.34 -16.06
C VAL A 8 -7.98 12.31 -16.42
N GLY A 9 -8.87 12.56 -15.45
CA GLY A 9 -10.31 12.47 -15.63
C GLY A 9 -10.80 11.02 -15.79
N TRP A 10 -11.98 10.88 -16.40
CA TRP A 10 -12.65 9.59 -16.57
C TRP A 10 -11.80 8.55 -17.32
N LEU A 11 -10.97 8.97 -18.27
CA LEU A 11 -10.13 8.04 -19.04
C LEU A 11 -9.15 7.26 -18.15
N GLY A 12 -8.52 7.94 -17.19
CA GLY A 12 -7.62 7.29 -16.23
C GLY A 12 -8.38 6.33 -15.30
N GLN A 13 -9.54 6.75 -14.79
CA GLN A 13 -10.38 5.90 -13.95
C GLN A 13 -10.88 4.66 -14.70
N LYS A 14 -11.31 4.82 -15.96
CA LYS A 14 -11.74 3.73 -16.83
C LYS A 14 -10.63 2.71 -17.07
N ALA A 15 -9.39 3.16 -17.30
CA ALA A 15 -8.26 2.24 -17.46
C ALA A 15 -8.01 1.38 -16.21
N LEU A 16 -8.08 1.99 -15.01
CA LEU A 16 -7.94 1.24 -13.76
C LEU A 16 -9.09 0.24 -13.55
N TRP A 17 -10.32 0.58 -13.97
CA TRP A 17 -11.44 -0.36 -13.96
C TRP A 17 -11.19 -1.56 -14.86
N SER A 18 -10.67 -1.34 -16.07
CA SER A 18 -10.35 -2.44 -16.98
C SER A 18 -9.35 -3.43 -16.40
N TYR A 19 -8.35 -2.98 -15.63
CA TYR A 19 -7.43 -3.90 -14.94
C TYR A 19 -8.12 -4.76 -13.86
N LEU A 20 -9.11 -4.19 -13.16
CA LEU A 20 -9.90 -4.95 -12.19
C LEU A 20 -10.82 -5.96 -12.87
N GLU A 21 -11.50 -5.55 -13.94
CA GLU A 21 -12.41 -6.41 -14.72
C GLU A 21 -11.67 -7.56 -15.41
N ASN A 22 -10.47 -7.30 -15.91
CA ASN A 22 -9.61 -8.30 -16.55
C ASN A 22 -8.82 -9.16 -15.55
N GLN A 23 -8.91 -8.87 -14.25
CA GLN A 23 -8.15 -9.55 -13.18
C GLN A 23 -6.62 -9.34 -13.25
N ASP A 24 -6.15 -8.34 -14.00
CA ASP A 24 -4.74 -7.90 -14.00
C ASP A 24 -4.37 -7.23 -12.66
N LEU A 25 -5.37 -6.69 -11.95
CA LEU A 25 -5.24 -6.11 -10.61
C LEU A 25 -6.18 -6.83 -9.64
N SER A 26 -5.64 -7.26 -8.50
CA SER A 26 -6.42 -7.86 -7.41
C SER A 26 -6.60 -6.87 -6.26
N LEU A 27 -7.79 -6.86 -5.66
CA LEU A 27 -8.06 -6.10 -4.43
C LEU A 27 -7.78 -6.99 -3.22
N TYR A 28 -6.91 -6.52 -2.34
CA TYR A 28 -6.71 -7.14 -1.04
C TYR A 28 -7.81 -6.69 -0.08
N SER A 29 -8.45 -7.64 0.60
CA SER A 29 -9.44 -7.37 1.64
C SER A 29 -8.78 -7.51 3.00
N PHE A 30 -8.86 -6.45 3.81
CA PHE A 30 -8.28 -6.45 5.14
C PHE A 30 -9.16 -7.20 6.13
N GLU A 31 -8.52 -7.99 6.99
CA GLU A 31 -9.13 -8.60 8.16
C GLU A 31 -8.90 -7.75 9.41
N SER A 32 -9.58 -8.12 10.51
CA SER A 32 -9.46 -7.42 11.80
C SER A 32 -8.02 -7.40 12.32
N SER A 33 -7.21 -8.43 12.03
CA SER A 33 -5.79 -8.47 12.39
C SER A 33 -4.99 -7.38 11.67
N ASP A 34 -5.30 -7.14 10.40
CA ASP A 34 -4.59 -6.15 9.59
C ASP A 34 -4.93 -4.75 10.07
N ILE A 35 -6.19 -4.50 10.46
CA ILE A 35 -6.60 -3.22 11.07
C ILE A 35 -5.84 -2.96 12.36
N GLN A 36 -5.71 -3.97 13.23
CA GLN A 36 -4.90 -3.84 14.44
C GLN A 36 -3.43 -3.58 14.12
N ARG A 37 -2.91 -4.24 13.07
CA ARG A 37 -1.54 -4.07 12.61
C ARG A 37 -1.28 -2.67 12.06
N MET A 38 -2.20 -2.14 11.25
CA MET A 38 -2.14 -0.76 10.74
C MET A 38 -2.05 0.26 11.88
N ARG A 39 -2.92 0.14 12.89
CA ARG A 39 -2.87 1.02 14.07
C ARG A 39 -1.51 0.95 14.77
N PHE A 40 -1.00 -0.25 15.00
CA PHE A 40 0.31 -0.44 15.63
C PHE A 40 1.43 0.18 14.79
N LEU A 41 1.40 0.03 13.47
CA LEU A 41 2.41 0.62 12.58
C LEU A 41 2.39 2.14 12.64
N MET A 42 1.21 2.75 12.60
CA MET A 42 1.06 4.21 12.75
C MET A 42 1.56 4.70 14.12
N GLU A 43 1.34 3.93 15.19
CA GLU A 43 1.91 4.24 16.51
C GLU A 43 3.45 4.10 16.52
N GLN A 44 3.99 3.07 15.89
CA GLN A 44 5.42 2.79 15.81
C GLN A 44 6.17 3.86 15.01
N TYR A 45 5.61 4.28 13.88
CA TYR A 45 6.20 5.24 12.95
C TYR A 45 5.69 6.66 13.17
N ARG A 46 5.08 6.97 14.32
CA ARG A 46 4.48 8.29 14.61
C ARG A 46 5.42 9.50 14.46
N ASP A 47 6.73 9.26 14.57
CA ASP A 47 7.78 10.28 14.50
C ASP A 47 8.39 10.42 13.09
N VAL A 48 7.91 9.63 12.12
CA VAL A 48 8.22 9.73 10.69
C VAL A 48 6.89 9.86 9.91
N PRO A 49 6.89 10.22 8.62
CA PRO A 49 5.66 10.18 7.85
C PRO A 49 5.17 8.73 7.84
N MET A 50 3.94 8.49 8.26
CA MET A 50 3.18 7.27 7.96
C MET A 50 1.71 7.61 8.08
N ASP A 51 0.97 7.47 6.98
CA ASP A 51 -0.47 7.62 6.96
C ASP A 51 -1.19 6.26 6.91
N LEU A 52 -2.52 6.30 6.83
CA LEU A 52 -3.33 5.08 6.76
C LEU A 52 -3.06 4.29 5.48
N ALA A 53 -2.76 4.94 4.35
CA ALA A 53 -2.47 4.25 3.09
C ALA A 53 -1.15 3.48 3.19
N ASP A 54 -0.10 4.11 3.72
CA ASP A 54 1.19 3.46 3.95
C ASP A 54 1.08 2.29 4.93
N ALA A 55 0.43 2.51 6.08
CA ALA A 55 0.21 1.47 7.08
C ALA A 55 -0.57 0.28 6.48
N SER A 56 -1.58 0.56 5.65
CA SER A 56 -2.36 -0.48 4.96
C SER A 56 -1.51 -1.30 3.99
N LEU A 57 -0.59 -0.67 3.28
CA LEU A 57 0.28 -1.35 2.33
C LEU A 57 1.32 -2.20 3.06
N VAL A 58 1.92 -1.69 4.14
CA VAL A 58 2.85 -2.47 4.99
C VAL A 58 2.14 -3.67 5.64
N ALA A 59 0.93 -3.48 6.18
CA ALA A 59 0.15 -4.58 6.77
C ALA A 59 -0.21 -5.66 5.74
N ALA A 60 -0.68 -5.26 4.56
CA ALA A 60 -0.98 -6.19 3.46
C ALA A 60 0.28 -6.95 3.00
N ALA A 61 1.41 -6.25 2.86
CA ALA A 61 2.67 -6.86 2.48
C ALA A 61 3.14 -7.92 3.50
N GLU A 62 3.01 -7.64 4.80
CA GLU A 62 3.30 -8.60 5.86
C GLU A 62 2.36 -9.81 5.84
N ALA A 63 1.04 -9.59 5.66
CA ALA A 63 0.05 -10.67 5.60
C ALA A 63 0.23 -11.57 4.37
N LEU A 64 0.61 -10.99 3.23
CA LEU A 64 0.90 -11.70 1.98
C LEU A 64 2.34 -12.27 1.94
N ASN A 65 3.14 -12.01 2.97
CA ASN A 65 4.57 -12.35 3.02
C ASN A 65 5.36 -11.87 1.79
N GLN A 66 5.04 -10.66 1.32
CA GLN A 66 5.64 -10.05 0.13
C GLN A 66 6.52 -8.87 0.52
N ARG A 67 7.76 -8.86 0.03
CA ARG A 67 8.73 -7.79 0.32
C ARG A 67 8.88 -6.77 -0.81
N LEU A 68 8.37 -7.09 -2.00
CA LEU A 68 8.40 -6.21 -3.16
C LEU A 68 7.22 -5.24 -3.11
N ILE A 69 7.51 -3.94 -3.08
CA ILE A 69 6.51 -2.86 -3.08
C ILE A 69 6.67 -2.05 -4.36
N PHE A 70 5.56 -1.84 -5.07
CA PHE A 70 5.51 -0.91 -6.19
C PHE A 70 5.08 0.49 -5.72
N THR A 71 6.01 1.42 -5.53
CA THR A 71 5.73 2.80 -5.10
C THR A 71 6.86 3.77 -5.48
N LEU A 72 6.51 5.05 -5.67
CA LEU A 72 7.47 6.15 -5.80
C LEU A 72 7.74 6.86 -4.46
N ASP A 73 7.07 6.43 -3.39
CA ASP A 73 7.20 7.03 -2.08
C ASP A 73 8.49 6.55 -1.38
N THR A 74 9.37 7.50 -1.05
CA THR A 74 10.65 7.22 -0.42
C THR A 74 10.52 6.76 1.04
N ASP A 75 9.38 6.98 1.68
CA ASP A 75 9.19 6.60 3.08
C ASP A 75 9.21 5.07 3.28
N PHE A 76 8.96 4.30 2.20
CA PHE A 76 9.11 2.84 2.20
C PHE A 76 10.55 2.34 2.40
N TYR A 77 11.56 3.19 2.25
CA TYR A 77 12.95 2.86 2.62
C TYR A 77 13.19 2.93 4.14
N ILE A 78 12.33 3.65 4.87
CA ILE A 78 12.37 3.75 6.34
C ILE A 78 11.60 2.57 6.95
N TYR A 79 10.44 2.24 6.38
CA TYR A 79 9.59 1.16 6.87
C TYR A 79 10.27 -0.22 6.80
N ARG A 80 9.92 -1.08 7.75
CA ARG A 80 10.51 -2.41 7.94
C ARG A 80 9.46 -3.50 7.87
N PHE A 81 9.66 -4.44 6.95
CA PHE A 81 8.92 -5.69 6.85
C PHE A 81 9.14 -6.53 8.10
N GLN A 82 8.05 -6.83 8.82
CA GLN A 82 8.04 -7.55 10.09
C GLN A 82 9.00 -6.94 11.13
N GLY A 83 9.21 -5.62 11.05
CA GLY A 83 10.09 -4.87 11.95
C GLY A 83 11.60 -5.17 11.80
N LYS A 84 12.02 -5.93 10.79
CA LYS A 84 13.41 -6.40 10.67
C LYS A 84 14.06 -6.13 9.32
N LEU A 85 13.33 -6.39 8.23
CA LEU A 85 13.90 -6.36 6.88
C LEU A 85 13.48 -5.09 6.15
N SER A 86 14.33 -4.60 5.23
CA SER A 86 13.89 -3.59 4.26
C SER A 86 12.94 -4.20 3.24
N PHE A 87 12.03 -3.37 2.75
CA PHE A 87 11.30 -3.64 1.51
C PHE A 87 12.24 -3.54 0.31
N GLU A 88 11.91 -4.29 -0.73
CA GLU A 88 12.44 -4.07 -2.09
C GLU A 88 11.44 -3.14 -2.78
N VAL A 89 11.85 -1.92 -3.09
CA VAL A 89 10.98 -0.91 -3.68
C VAL A 89 11.27 -0.81 -5.17
N ILE A 90 10.21 -0.82 -5.96
CA ILE A 90 10.23 -0.58 -7.41
C ILE A 90 9.08 0.36 -7.79
N PRO A 91 9.09 0.97 -8.97
CA PRO A 91 10.31 1.33 -9.68
C PRO A 91 11.10 2.37 -8.89
#